data_AF-A0A0J7N4J5-F1
#
_entry.id   AF-A0A0J7N4J5-F1
#
_cell.length_a   1.000
_cell.length_b   1.000
_cell.length_c   1.000
_cell.angle_alpha   90.00
_cell.angle_beta   90.00
_cell.angle_gamma   90.00
#
_symmetry.space_group_name_H-M   'P 1'
#
loop_
_entity.id
_entity.type
_entity.pdbx_description
1 polymer ?
#
loop_
_entity_poly.entity_id
_entity_poly.type
_entity_poly.pdbx_seq_one_letter_code
_entity_poly.pdbx_strand_id
1 'polypeptide(L)'
;MRLPRRRDSCVPLGNNHHAALRMLVGLERRLMCNLPLREYVAFLSESLGHMSFVPTTEICSDGAYYLPHHAVFKSACPADKIRVVFNASHRTFTGFSLTCCFLDRSCSPNYGLY
;
A
#
# COMPACT_ATOMS: atom_id res chain seq x y z
N MET A 1 11.36 13.44 -1.86
CA MET A 1 10.43 13.74 -2.97
C MET A 1 9.08 14.09 -2.37
N ARG A 2 8.60 15.33 -2.54
CA ARG A 2 7.30 15.79 -1.98
C ARG A 2 6.28 15.76 -3.11
N LEU A 3 5.24 14.94 -2.97
CA LEU A 3 4.18 14.85 -3.97
C LEU A 3 3.32 16.13 -3.95
N PRO A 4 2.90 16.66 -5.11
CA PRO A 4 2.01 17.82 -5.16
C PRO A 4 0.68 17.50 -4.48
N ARG A 5 0.35 18.15 -3.36
CA ARG A 5 -0.99 18.05 -2.74
C ARG A 5 -1.95 18.97 -3.49
N ARG A 6 -3.04 18.43 -4.02
CA ARG A 6 -4.15 19.23 -4.52
C ARG A 6 -4.84 19.94 -3.35
N ARG A 7 -5.14 21.24 -3.51
CA ARG A 7 -5.78 22.07 -2.48
C ARG A 7 -7.29 21.76 -2.32
N ASP A 8 -7.89 21.15 -3.34
CA ASP A 8 -9.35 20.92 -3.43
C ASP A 8 -9.78 19.45 -3.57
N SER A 9 -8.90 18.46 -3.40
CA SER A 9 -9.32 17.04 -3.41
C SER A 9 -9.85 16.62 -2.03
N CYS A 10 -10.95 17.24 -1.61
CA CYS A 10 -11.78 16.75 -0.49
C CYS A 10 -12.58 15.51 -0.91
N VAL A 11 -11.92 14.55 -1.56
CA VAL A 11 -12.55 13.28 -1.88
C VAL A 11 -12.17 12.30 -0.78
N PRO A 12 -13.14 11.79 0.00
CA PRO A 12 -12.85 10.89 1.09
C PRO A 12 -12.25 9.61 0.52
N LEU A 13 -10.96 9.41 0.77
CA LEU A 13 -10.33 8.10 0.66
C LEU A 13 -10.99 7.25 1.73
N GLY A 14 -11.84 6.32 1.30
CA GLY A 14 -12.49 5.41 2.24
C GLY A 14 -11.46 4.54 2.94
N ASN A 15 -11.72 4.21 4.20
CA ASN A 15 -10.91 3.23 4.93
C ASN A 15 -10.86 1.90 4.16
N ASN A 16 -9.66 1.46 3.82
CA ASN A 16 -9.39 0.22 3.09
C ASN A 16 -8.65 -0.83 3.93
N HIS A 17 -8.67 -0.72 5.26
CA HIS A 17 -7.97 -1.60 6.19
C HIS A 17 -8.24 -3.08 5.90
N HIS A 18 -9.52 -3.46 5.74
CA HIS A 18 -9.89 -4.86 5.51
C HIS A 18 -9.29 -5.41 4.19
N ALA A 19 -9.33 -4.61 3.13
CA ALA A 19 -8.73 -4.99 1.85
C ALA A 19 -7.20 -5.11 1.94
N ALA A 20 -6.54 -4.13 2.58
CA ALA A 20 -5.10 -4.14 2.79
C ALA A 20 -4.65 -5.34 3.64
N LEU A 21 -5.39 -5.68 4.70
CA LEU A 21 -5.11 -6.82 5.57
C LEU A 21 -5.20 -8.15 4.80
N ARG A 22 -6.25 -8.34 3.97
CA ARG A 22 -6.38 -9.54 3.13
C ARG A 22 -5.20 -9.70 2.16
N MET A 23 -4.73 -8.60 1.58
CA MET A 23 -3.57 -8.62 0.69
C MET A 23 -2.28 -8.94 1.44
N LEU A 24 -2.10 -8.39 2.66
CA LEU A 24 -0.97 -8.68 3.52
C LEU A 24 -0.90 -10.17 3.87
N VAL A 25 -2.00 -10.76 4.34
CA VAL A 25 -2.08 -12.20 4.66
C VAL A 25 -1.77 -13.05 3.42
N GLY A 26 -2.27 -12.66 2.24
CA GLY A 26 -1.96 -13.34 0.98
C GLY A 26 -0.47 -13.26 0.62
N LEU A 27 0.17 -12.11 0.86
CA LEU A 27 1.60 -11.93 0.66
C LEU A 27 2.41 -12.80 1.63
N GLU A 28 2.07 -12.81 2.91
CA GLU A 28 2.75 -13.63 3.92
C GLU A 28 2.72 -15.11 3.55
N ARG A 29 1.56 -15.63 3.14
CA ARG A 29 1.42 -17.01 2.65
C ARG A 29 2.32 -17.30 1.45
N ARG A 30 2.38 -16.39 0.48
CA ARG A 30 3.23 -16.55 -0.71
C ARG A 30 4.72 -16.53 -0.35
N LEU A 31 5.12 -15.64 0.56
CA LEU A 31 6.48 -15.59 1.07
C LEU A 31 6.84 -16.86 1.82
N MET A 32 5.95 -17.39 2.67
CA MET A 32 6.19 -18.65 3.36
C MET A 32 6.41 -19.85 2.41
N CYS A 33 5.75 -19.85 1.24
CA CYS A 33 5.82 -20.99 0.32
C CYS A 33 6.93 -20.91 -0.73
N ASN A 34 7.31 -19.72 -1.22
CA ASN A 34 8.08 -19.61 -2.48
C ASN A 34 9.26 -18.63 -2.46
N LEU A 35 9.40 -17.76 -1.45
CA LEU A 35 10.39 -16.68 -1.48
C LEU A 35 11.07 -16.55 -0.11
N PRO A 36 12.27 -15.99 -0.02
CA PRO A 36 12.96 -15.99 1.24
C PRO A 36 12.37 -14.86 2.11
N LEU A 37 11.57 -15.26 3.11
CA LEU A 37 10.85 -14.40 4.06
C LEU A 37 11.82 -13.49 4.85
N ARG A 38 13.07 -13.94 5.03
CA ARG A 38 14.10 -13.26 5.79
C ARG A 38 14.47 -11.90 5.19
N GLU A 39 14.57 -11.82 3.87
CA GLU A 39 14.94 -10.65 3.10
C GLU A 39 13.80 -9.63 3.15
N TYR A 40 12.56 -10.11 3.13
CA TYR A 40 11.38 -9.26 3.33
C TYR A 40 11.35 -8.62 4.72
N VAL A 41 11.57 -9.42 5.76
CA VAL A 41 11.64 -8.91 7.14
C VAL A 41 12.83 -7.97 7.31
N ALA A 42 13.98 -8.27 6.71
CA ALA A 42 15.16 -7.41 6.75
C ALA A 42 14.89 -6.05 6.07
N PHE A 43 14.27 -6.04 4.88
CA PHE A 43 13.88 -4.81 4.21
C PHE A 43 12.90 -3.97 5.05
N LEU A 44 11.88 -4.61 5.63
CA LEU A 44 10.94 -3.92 6.51
C LEU A 44 11.66 -3.32 7.72
N SER A 45 12.59 -4.07 8.33
CA SER A 45 13.40 -3.61 9.45
C SER A 45 14.27 -2.41 9.11
N GLU A 46 14.96 -2.43 7.95
CA GLU A 46 15.74 -1.29 7.46
C GLU A 46 14.84 -0.06 7.21
N SER A 47 13.61 -0.28 6.73
CA SER A 47 12.64 0.79 6.54
C SER A 47 12.07 1.37 7.84
N LEU A 48 12.19 0.68 8.98
CA LEU A 48 11.77 1.22 10.30
C LEU A 48 12.57 2.45 10.73
N GLY A 49 13.76 2.70 10.15
CA GLY A 49 14.46 3.99 10.33
C GLY A 49 13.68 5.19 9.77
N HIS A 50 12.67 4.93 8.93
CA HIS A 50 11.79 5.94 8.31
C HIS A 50 10.30 5.71 8.61
N MET A 51 9.94 4.64 9.33
CA MET A 51 8.55 4.24 9.61
C MET A 51 8.36 4.07 11.12
N SER A 52 7.29 4.65 11.65
CA SER A 52 6.86 4.43 13.03
C SER A 52 5.71 3.44 13.08
N PHE A 53 5.59 2.70 14.18
CA PHE A 53 4.39 1.93 14.45
C PHE A 53 3.18 2.86 14.50
N VAL A 54 2.09 2.45 13.86
CA VAL A 54 0.81 3.18 13.94
C VAL A 54 0.21 2.92 15.32
N PRO A 55 -0.13 3.96 16.10
CA PRO A 55 -0.82 3.79 17.38
C PRO A 55 -2.11 2.99 17.20
N THR A 56 -2.43 2.10 18.14
CA THR A 56 -3.65 1.28 18.07
C THR A 56 -4.93 2.10 17.97
N THR A 57 -4.92 3.32 18.51
CA THR A 57 -6.02 4.29 18.44
C THR A 57 -6.26 4.87 17.05
N GLU A 58 -5.25 4.83 16.18
CA GLU A 58 -5.32 5.36 14.82
C GLU A 58 -5.58 4.28 13.77
N ILE A 59 -5.43 3.00 14.17
CA ILE A 59 -5.79 1.85 13.34
C ILE A 59 -7.30 1.92 13.06
N CYS A 60 -7.66 1.73 11.78
CA CYS A 60 -9.02 1.81 11.29
C CYS A 60 -9.70 3.19 11.45
N SER A 61 -8.96 4.28 11.67
CA SER A 61 -9.57 5.62 11.64
C SER A 61 -10.19 5.93 10.27
N ASP A 62 -11.27 6.72 10.25
CA ASP A 62 -12.04 7.02 9.03
C ASP A 62 -11.24 7.80 7.97
N GLY A 63 -10.11 8.41 8.36
CA GLY A 63 -9.16 9.07 7.46
C GLY A 63 -7.94 8.21 7.08
N ALA A 64 -7.84 6.98 7.59
CA ALA A 64 -6.71 6.11 7.30
C ALA A 64 -6.84 5.45 5.92
N TYR A 65 -5.78 5.59 5.13
CA TYR A 65 -5.58 4.83 3.92
C TYR A 65 -4.32 3.98 4.07
N TYR A 66 -4.48 2.68 3.87
CA TYR A 66 -3.40 1.69 3.92
C TYR A 66 -2.92 1.42 2.51
N LEU A 67 -1.62 1.58 2.26
CA LEU A 67 -1.01 1.23 0.98
C LEU A 67 -0.80 -0.29 0.91
N PRO A 68 -1.52 -1.03 0.05
CA PRO A 68 -1.17 -2.42 -0.17
C PRO A 68 0.22 -2.49 -0.77
N HIS A 69 1.05 -3.41 -0.29
CA HIS A 69 2.40 -3.61 -0.79
C HIS A 69 2.61 -5.05 -1.23
N HIS A 70 3.48 -5.23 -2.22
CA HIS A 70 3.94 -6.56 -2.61
C HIS A 70 5.45 -6.60 -2.80
N ALA A 71 6.04 -7.74 -2.48
CA ALA A 71 7.46 -7.96 -2.67
C ALA A 71 7.76 -8.49 -4.08
N VAL A 72 8.75 -7.90 -4.74
CA VAL A 72 9.30 -8.29 -6.04
C VAL A 72 10.74 -8.73 -5.83
N PHE A 73 11.08 -9.89 -6.39
CA PHE A 73 12.40 -10.51 -6.23
C PHE A 73 13.05 -10.61 -7.61
N LYS A 74 14.33 -10.24 -7.69
CA LYS A 74 15.09 -10.27 -8.94
C LYS A 74 16.07 -11.43 -8.90
N SER A 75 15.92 -12.39 -9.81
CA SER A 75 16.63 -13.67 -9.81
C SER A 75 18.04 -13.64 -10.46
N ALA A 76 18.67 -12.47 -10.62
CA ALA A 76 19.98 -12.35 -11.26
C ALA A 76 20.96 -11.58 -10.37
N CYS A 77 22.00 -12.30 -9.90
CA CYS A 77 23.08 -11.93 -8.97
C CYS A 77 23.69 -10.51 -9.06
N PRO A 78 24.44 -10.05 -8.03
CA PRO A 78 24.70 -10.66 -6.72
C PRO A 78 23.84 -10.01 -5.62
N ALA A 79 23.34 -10.85 -4.70
CA ALA A 79 22.32 -10.57 -3.67
C ALA A 79 20.87 -10.58 -4.18
N ASP A 80 20.05 -11.43 -3.57
CA ASP A 80 18.60 -11.51 -3.67
C ASP A 80 17.94 -10.20 -3.21
N LYS A 81 18.11 -9.13 -3.98
CA LYS A 81 17.64 -7.81 -3.61
C LYS A 81 16.13 -7.74 -3.79
N ILE A 82 15.42 -7.88 -2.66
CA ILE A 82 13.99 -7.65 -2.58
C ILE A 82 13.67 -6.17 -2.83
N ARG A 83 12.56 -5.91 -3.52
CA ARG A 83 11.95 -4.58 -3.62
C ARG A 83 10.51 -4.67 -3.18
N VAL A 84 10.11 -3.85 -2.22
CA VAL A 84 8.69 -3.72 -1.84
C VAL A 84 8.07 -2.59 -2.65
N VAL A 85 7.01 -2.93 -3.39
CA VAL A 85 6.27 -2.01 -4.24
C VAL A 85 4.96 -1.64 -3.54
N PHE A 86 4.76 -0.35 -3.26
CA PHE A 86 3.54 0.18 -2.67
C PHE A 86 2.54 0.60 -3.75
N ASN A 87 1.32 0.07 -3.67
CA ASN A 87 0.26 0.33 -4.65
C ASN A 87 -0.63 1.50 -4.23
N ALA A 88 -0.28 2.71 -4.67
CA ALA A 88 -1.07 3.91 -4.45
C ALA A 88 -2.29 4.04 -5.38
N SER A 89 -2.43 3.18 -6.40
CA SER A 89 -3.57 3.19 -7.33
C SER A 89 -4.70 2.27 -6.91
N HIS A 90 -4.56 1.54 -5.79
CA HIS A 90 -5.62 0.71 -5.24
C HIS A 90 -6.84 1.58 -4.89
N ARG A 91 -8.01 1.21 -5.42
CA ARG A 91 -9.25 1.97 -5.17
C ARG A 91 -9.88 1.49 -3.88
N THR A 92 -10.35 2.44 -3.09
CA THR A 92 -11.19 2.21 -1.92
C THR A 92 -12.63 1.93 -2.38
N PHE A 93 -13.52 1.61 -1.44
CA PHE A 93 -14.96 1.47 -1.74
C PHE A 93 -15.59 2.75 -2.29
N THR A 94 -14.99 3.93 -2.06
CA THR A 94 -15.46 5.19 -2.65
C THR A 94 -15.10 5.34 -4.12
N GLY A 95 -14.36 4.37 -4.69
CA GLY A 95 -13.90 4.39 -6.08
C GLY A 95 -12.62 5.20 -6.31
N PHE A 96 -12.10 5.86 -5.27
CA PHE A 96 -10.89 6.70 -5.33
C PHE A 96 -9.66 5.99 -4.77
N SER A 97 -8.49 6.35 -5.30
CA SER A 97 -7.17 5.88 -4.87
C SER A 97 -6.29 7.06 -4.46
N LEU A 98 -5.23 6.80 -3.69
CA LEU A 98 -4.29 7.85 -3.28
C LEU A 98 -3.74 8.60 -4.50
N THR A 99 -3.36 7.88 -5.55
CA THR A 99 -2.89 8.48 -6.80
C THR A 99 -3.93 9.45 -7.39
N CYS A 100 -5.22 9.15 -7.36
CA CYS A 100 -6.27 10.05 -7.83
C CYS A 100 -6.40 11.34 -6.99
N CYS A 101 -6.03 11.29 -5.70
CA CYS A 101 -5.97 12.49 -4.87
C CYS A 101 -4.77 13.40 -5.19
N PHE A 102 -3.69 12.84 -5.77
CA PHE A 102 -2.43 13.55 -6.07
C PHE A 102 -2.24 13.92 -7.55
N LEU A 103 -2.75 13.11 -8.50
CA LEU A 103 -2.58 13.35 -9.93
C LEU A 103 -3.85 13.97 -10.53
N ASP A 104 -3.67 15.02 -11.33
CA ASP A 104 -4.71 15.65 -12.16
C ASP A 104 -5.10 14.73 -13.34
N ARG A 105 -5.67 13.56 -13.02
CA ARG A 105 -6.35 12.71 -13.98
C ARG A 105 -7.76 12.50 -13.47
N SER A 106 -8.73 12.89 -14.29
CA SER A 106 -10.17 12.71 -14.09
C SER A 106 -10.48 11.27 -13.68
N CYS A 107 -10.53 11.04 -12.37
CA CYS A 107 -10.84 9.77 -11.78
C CYS A 107 -12.35 9.76 -11.56
N SER A 108 -13.11 9.43 -12.61
CA SER A 108 -14.56 9.28 -12.48
C SER A 108 -14.86 8.13 -11.51
N PRO A 109 -15.75 8.33 -10.51
CA PRO A 109 -16.28 7.24 -9.74
C PRO A 109 -17.18 6.43 -10.67
N ASN A 110 -16.69 5.29 -11.17
CA ASN A 110 -17.56 4.31 -11.80
C ASN A 110 -18.44 3.71 -10.70
N TYR A 111 -19.65 4.27 -10.56
CA TYR A 111 -20.75 3.61 -9.88
C TYR A 111 -21.23 2.46 -10.79
N GLY A 112 -20.77 1.24 -10.52
CA GLY A 112 -21.17 0.01 -11.21
C GLY A 112 -20.03 -1.03 -11.14
N LEU A 113 -20.22 -2.29 -10.76
CA LEU A 113 -21.40 -3.14 -10.61
C LEU A 113 -21.13 -4.16 -9.49
N TYR A 114 -22.20 -4.83 -9.05
CA TYR A 114 -22.19 -6.07 -8.25
C TYR A 114 -21.15 -7.10 -8.72
#